data_AF-A0A3E0NMS4-F1
#
_entry.id   AF-A0A3E0NMS4-F1
#
_cell.length_a   1.000
_cell.length_b   1.000
_cell.length_c   1.000
_cell.angle_alpha   90.00
_cell.angle_beta   90.00
_cell.angle_gamma   90.00
#
_symmetry.space_group_name_H-M   'P 1'
#
loop_
_entity.id
_entity.type
_entity.pdbx_description
1 polymer ?
#
loop_
_entity_poly.entity_id
_entity_poly.type
_entity_poly.pdbx_seq_one_letter_code
_entity_poly.pdbx_strand_id
1 'polypeptide(L)'
;MRPGPPATGPPRVPVRRDGRGPYRDPYARLAAPYRLLEWIAFGSALQDARGEFAARIGAGDRVLLVGDGDGRFGSHLAAIAAARGISADVSLAML
;
A
#
# COMPACT_ATOMS: atom_id res chain seq x y z
N MET A 1 -22.59 -38.55 11.17
CA MET A 1 -21.65 -37.46 11.51
C MET A 1 -21.90 -36.30 10.55
N ARG A 2 -22.27 -35.12 11.04
CA ARG A 2 -22.37 -33.89 10.22
C ARG A 2 -21.02 -33.16 10.23
N PRO A 3 -20.51 -32.66 9.10
CA PRO A 3 -19.31 -31.83 9.09
C PRO A 3 -19.58 -30.51 9.83
N GLY A 4 -18.63 -30.09 10.67
CA GLY A 4 -18.70 -28.83 11.41
C GLY A 4 -18.66 -27.60 10.47
N PRO A 5 -19.11 -26.42 10.94
CA PRO A 5 -19.11 -25.21 10.13
C PRO A 5 -17.67 -24.82 9.73
N PRO A 6 -17.45 -24.25 8.54
CA PRO A 6 -16.13 -23.83 8.10
C PRO A 6 -15.56 -22.76 9.05
N ALA A 7 -14.28 -22.92 9.38
CA ALA A 7 -13.53 -22.01 10.22
C ALA A 7 -13.74 -20.55 9.76
N THR A 8 -14.11 -19.71 10.72
CA THR A 8 -14.17 -18.26 10.62
C THR A 8 -13.00 -17.73 9.80
N GLY A 9 -13.31 -16.99 8.73
CA GLY A 9 -12.29 -16.33 7.91
C GLY A 9 -11.32 -15.49 8.76
N PRO A 10 -10.17 -15.11 8.19
CA PRO A 10 -9.15 -14.36 8.93
C PRO A 10 -9.76 -13.15 9.64
N PRO A 11 -9.28 -12.79 10.84
CA PRO A 11 -9.74 -11.59 11.53
C PRO A 11 -9.61 -10.40 10.58
N ARG A 12 -10.75 -9.75 10.30
CA ARG A 12 -10.76 -8.49 9.57
C ARG A 12 -10.19 -7.43 10.50
N VAL A 13 -8.92 -7.11 10.34
CA VAL A 13 -8.30 -6.00 11.08
C VAL A 13 -9.01 -4.73 10.62
N PRO A 14 -9.69 -3.99 11.51
CA PRO A 14 -10.27 -2.71 11.15
C PRO A 14 -9.15 -1.77 10.72
N VAL A 15 -9.18 -1.33 9.46
CA VAL A 15 -8.31 -0.27 8.96
C VAL A 15 -8.74 1.02 9.64
N ARG A 16 -7.95 1.51 10.60
CA ARG A 16 -8.12 2.86 11.14
C ARG A 16 -7.85 3.87 10.03
N ARG A 17 -8.92 4.48 9.51
CA ARG A 17 -8.87 5.58 8.51
C ARG A 17 -8.66 6.95 9.15
N ASP A 18 -8.78 7.00 10.47
CA ASP A 18 -8.68 8.18 11.30
C ASP A 18 -7.22 8.40 11.67
N GLY A 19 -6.42 8.97 10.76
CA GLY A 19 -5.05 9.43 11.04
C GLY A 19 -4.98 10.60 12.04
N ARG A 20 -5.84 10.61 13.06
CA ARG A 20 -5.84 11.52 14.20
C ARG A 20 -5.08 10.86 15.35
N GLY A 21 -3.77 10.72 15.19
CA GLY A 21 -2.86 10.64 16.33
C GLY A 21 -2.50 12.07 16.79
N PRO A 22 -2.15 12.31 18.06
CA PRO A 22 -1.66 13.60 18.54
C PRO A 22 -0.29 14.00 17.95
N TYR A 23 0.26 13.18 17.05
CA TYR A 23 1.59 13.34 16.49
C TYR A 23 1.55 14.26 15.27
N ARG A 24 2.36 15.32 15.35
CA ARG A 24 2.66 16.19 14.22
C ARG A 24 3.34 15.35 13.15
N ASP A 25 2.74 15.28 11.96
CA ASP A 25 3.32 14.57 10.81
C ASP A 25 4.62 15.26 10.36
N PRO A 26 5.80 14.67 10.62
CA PRO A 26 7.07 15.29 10.27
C PRO A 26 7.39 15.16 8.76
N TYR A 27 6.72 14.24 8.06
CA TYR A 27 6.96 13.95 6.65
C TYR A 27 6.07 14.76 5.71
N ALA A 28 5.00 15.38 6.23
CA ALA A 28 4.10 16.21 5.45
C ALA A 28 4.80 17.30 4.61
N ARG A 29 5.88 17.88 5.13
CA ARG A 29 6.68 18.88 4.39
C ARG A 29 7.62 18.27 3.37
N LEU A 30 7.96 17.01 3.52
CA LEU A 30 8.87 16.28 2.66
C LEU A 30 8.14 15.58 1.50
N ALA A 31 6.85 15.31 1.61
CA ALA A 31 6.09 14.58 0.61
C ALA A 31 6.20 15.17 -0.81
N ALA A 32 6.01 16.49 -0.95
CA ALA A 32 6.10 17.15 -2.25
C ALA A 32 7.52 17.16 -2.86
N PRO A 33 8.58 17.61 -2.16
CA PRO A 33 9.93 17.57 -2.71
C PRO A 33 10.45 16.14 -2.90
N TYR A 34 10.03 15.19 -2.08
CA TYR A 34 10.39 13.78 -2.24
C TYR A 34 9.90 13.21 -3.57
N ARG A 35 8.66 13.51 -3.98
CA ARG A 35 8.15 13.09 -5.30
C ARG A 35 8.97 13.64 -6.45
N LEU A 36 9.41 14.91 -6.35
CA LEU A 36 10.26 15.52 -7.36
C LEU A 36 11.64 14.84 -7.40
N LEU A 37 12.24 14.58 -6.23
CA LEU A 37 13.51 13.87 -6.13
C LEU A 37 13.42 12.45 -6.67
N GLU A 38 12.34 11.72 -6.38
CA GLU A 38 12.09 10.38 -6.91
C GLU A 38 12.05 10.41 -8.44
N TRP A 39 11.33 11.38 -9.02
CA TRP A 39 11.27 11.53 -10.47
C TRP A 39 12.62 11.92 -11.08
N ILE A 40 13.39 12.81 -10.44
CA ILE A 40 14.72 13.19 -10.94
C ILE A 40 15.70 12.01 -10.84
N ALA A 41 15.67 11.26 -9.74
CA ALA A 41 16.62 10.19 -9.47
C ALA A 41 16.35 8.94 -10.32
N PHE A 42 15.07 8.61 -10.55
CA PHE A 42 14.69 7.34 -11.17
C PHE A 42 13.86 7.48 -12.45
N GLY A 43 13.32 8.67 -12.75
CA GLY A 43 12.44 8.87 -13.90
C GLY A 43 11.24 7.91 -13.88
N SER A 44 11.01 7.22 -14.99
CA SER A 44 9.99 6.15 -15.08
C SER A 44 10.48 4.81 -14.55
N ALA A 45 11.79 4.59 -14.42
CA ALA A 45 12.36 3.26 -14.17
C ALA A 45 11.88 2.65 -12.84
N LEU A 46 11.66 3.47 -11.82
CA LEU A 46 11.11 3.00 -10.54
C LEU A 46 9.65 2.54 -10.69
N GLN A 47 8.87 3.24 -11.51
CA GLN A 47 7.49 2.86 -11.78
C GLN A 47 7.43 1.59 -12.64
N ASP A 48 8.32 1.45 -13.62
CA ASP A 48 8.43 0.26 -14.45
C ASP A 48 8.82 -0.97 -13.61
N ALA A 49 9.83 -0.84 -12.75
CA ALA A 49 10.23 -1.89 -11.81
C ALA A 49 9.12 -2.28 -10.82
N ARG A 50 8.35 -1.30 -10.34
CA ARG A 50 7.14 -1.53 -9.54
C ARG A 50 6.11 -2.33 -10.33
N GLY A 51 5.89 -2.00 -11.61
CA GLY A 51 4.98 -2.75 -12.50
C GLY A 51 5.41 -4.21 -12.70
N GLU A 52 6.69 -4.45 -12.98
CA GLU A 52 7.23 -5.80 -13.09
C GLU A 52 7.10 -6.59 -11.79
N PHE A 53 7.34 -5.94 -10.65
CA PHE A 53 7.16 -6.59 -9.35
C PHE A 53 5.69 -6.93 -9.09
N ALA A 54 4.76 -6.03 -9.41
CA ALA A 54 3.34 -6.28 -9.25
C ALA A 54 2.83 -7.45 -10.11
N ALA A 55 3.41 -7.67 -11.29
CA ALA A 55 3.07 -8.83 -12.13
C ALA A 55 3.42 -10.19 -11.49
N ARG A 56 4.25 -10.19 -10.44
CA ARG A 56 4.60 -11.40 -9.67
C ARG A 56 3.62 -11.69 -8.53
N ILE A 57 2.71 -10.77 -8.22
CA ILE A 57 1.72 -10.90 -7.16
C ILE A 57 0.48 -11.59 -7.74
N GLY A 58 0.11 -12.72 -7.16
CA GLY A 58 -1.01 -13.55 -7.62
C GLY A 58 -2.37 -12.97 -7.24
N ALA A 59 -3.39 -13.37 -8.00
CA ALA A 59 -4.77 -13.13 -7.61
C ALA A 59 -5.09 -13.84 -6.28
N GLY A 60 -5.71 -13.13 -5.33
CA GLY A 60 -6.01 -13.65 -4.00
C GLY A 60 -4.90 -13.51 -2.97
N ASP A 61 -3.72 -13.03 -3.36
CA ASP A 61 -2.64 -12.75 -2.41
C ASP A 61 -3.03 -11.63 -1.45
N ARG A 62 -2.50 -11.72 -0.23
CA ARG A 62 -2.62 -10.67 0.78
C ARG A 62 -1.34 -9.85 0.78
N VAL A 63 -1.47 -8.57 0.51
CA VAL A 63 -0.33 -7.67 0.35
C VAL A 63 -0.34 -6.65 1.48
N LEU A 64 0.80 -6.46 2.11
CA LEU A 64 1.06 -5.36 3.04
C LEU A 64 2.06 -4.41 2.38
N LEU A 65 1.61 -3.20 2.08
CA LEU A 65 2.47 -2.12 1.62
C LEU A 65 2.88 -1.28 2.83
N VAL A 66 4.19 -1.10 3.00
CA VAL A 66 4.76 -0.26 4.05
C VAL A 66 5.50 0.88 3.38
N GLY A 67 5.10 2.11 3.66
CA GLY A 67 5.70 3.28 3.02
C GLY A 67 5.37 3.36 1.52
N ASP A 68 4.09 3.26 1.15
CA ASP A 68 3.62 3.33 -0.25
C ASP A 68 3.92 4.70 -0.90
N GLY A 69 4.27 5.70 -0.09
CA GLY A 69 4.93 6.93 -0.51
C GLY A 69 3.99 7.95 -1.15
N ASP A 70 3.43 7.68 -2.32
CA ASP A 70 2.42 8.54 -2.94
C ASP A 70 1.21 7.74 -3.46
N GLY A 71 1.08 6.49 -3.00
CA GLY A 71 -0.06 5.63 -3.30
C GLY A 71 -0.09 5.08 -4.73
N ARG A 72 0.87 5.45 -5.60
CA ARG A 72 0.86 5.03 -7.01
C ARG A 72 1.07 3.54 -7.17
N PHE A 73 1.95 2.95 -6.35
CA PHE A 73 2.18 1.51 -6.41
C PHE A 73 0.98 0.74 -5.91
N GLY A 74 0.40 1.10 -4.75
CA GLY A 74 -0.84 0.52 -4.26
C GLY A 74 -2.00 0.64 -5.26
N SER A 75 -2.14 1.80 -5.92
CA SER A 75 -3.15 2.02 -6.96
C SER A 75 -2.93 1.13 -8.19
N HIS A 76 -1.68 1.02 -8.64
CA HIS A 76 -1.32 0.16 -9.76
C HIS A 76 -1.59 -1.31 -9.43
N LEU A 77 -1.16 -1.76 -8.25
CA LEU A 77 -1.39 -3.11 -7.76
C LEU A 77 -2.89 -3.46 -7.69
N ALA A 78 -3.71 -2.54 -7.16
CA ALA A 78 -5.16 -2.73 -7.09
C ALA A 78 -5.81 -2.81 -8.48
N ALA A 79 -5.20 -2.22 -9.51
CA ALA A 79 -5.71 -2.26 -10.88
C ALA A 79 -5.35 -3.56 -11.61
N ILE A 80 -4.17 -4.14 -11.34
CA ILE A 80 -3.64 -5.27 -12.11
C ILE A 80 -3.72 -6.61 -11.37
N ALA A 81 -3.67 -6.59 -10.04
CA ALA A 81 -3.77 -7.78 -9.21
C ALA A 81 -5.11 -7.77 -8.50
N ALA A 82 -5.87 -8.86 -8.61
CA ALA A 82 -7.03 -9.12 -7.75
C ALA A 82 -6.55 -9.49 -6.31
N ALA A 83 -5.57 -8.75 -5.79
CA ALA A 83 -4.95 -8.95 -4.50
C ALA A 83 -5.67 -8.09 -3.44
N ARG A 84 -5.68 -8.58 -2.20
CA ARG A 84 -6.25 -7.84 -1.07
C ARG A 84 -5.13 -7.13 -0.33
N GLY A 85 -5.02 -5.82 -0.55
CA GLY A 85 -3.97 -4.98 0.02
C GLY A 85 -4.36 -4.25 1.30
N ILE A 86 -3.39 -4.05 2.19
CA ILE A 86 -3.40 -3.03 3.24
C ILE A 86 -2.16 -2.17 3.00
N SER A 87 -2.34 -0.84 2.97
CA SER A 87 -1.23 0.11 2.97
C SER A 87 -1.12 0.76 4.34
N ALA A 88 0.11 0.87 4.84
CA ALA A 88 0.44 1.49 6.11
C ALA A 88 1.56 2.50 5.89
N ASP A 89 1.28 3.74 6.26
CA ASP A 89 2.27 4.82 6.29
C ASP A 89 2.17 5.57 7.62
N VAL A 90 3.30 6.12 8.04
CA VAL A 90 3.40 6.98 9.22
C VAL A 90 2.92 8.41 8.94
N SER A 91 2.76 8.77 7.66
CA SER A 91 2.32 10.07 7.18
C SER A 91 1.12 9.94 6.24
N LEU A 92 0.06 10.69 6.55
CA LEU A 92 -1.09 10.80 5.65
C LEU A 92 -0.74 11.55 4.37
N ALA A 93 0.30 12.39 4.38
CA ALA A 93 0.75 13.08 3.18
C ALA A 93 1.49 12.16 2.19
N MET A 94 1.79 10.93 2.64
CA MET A 94 2.48 9.88 1.88
C MET A 94 1.55 8.71 1.47
N LEU A 95 0.22 8.90 1.56
CA LEU A 95 -0.80 7.93 1.18
C LEU A 95 -1.71 8.44 0.07
#